data_AF-A0A151TFX3-F1
#
_entry.id   AF-A0A151TFX3-F1
#
_cell.length_a   1.000
_cell.length_b   1.000
_cell.length_c   1.000
_cell.angle_alpha   90.00
_cell.angle_beta   90.00
_cell.angle_gamma   90.00
#
_symmetry.space_group_name_H-M   'P 1'
#
loop_
_entity.id
_entity.type
_entity.pdbx_description
1 polymer ?
#
loop_
_entity_poly.entity_id
_entity_poly.type
_entity_poly.pdbx_seq_one_letter_code
_entity_poly.pdbx_strand_id
1 'polypeptide(L)'
;MLKVPEHQVAGHKAKDGVLGPLVDDTGRFYKPLQNEDRGSRELSFYSSLSSHPSIPLPFFPAFHGTKVVEASDGSGPHPHLVLEDLLRGYASVMDVKIGSRTWHLGDSEDYIAKCLAKDRESSTIPLAFRISGVKDALSAWEPPRKSLQSLSAHGALFILRKFVSSNAHLHHSPCLRRVTRIIES
;
A
#
# COMPACT_ATOMS: atom_id res chain seq x y z
N MET A 1 -2.59 20.56 -8.60
CA MET A 1 -1.22 20.77 -8.07
C MET A 1 -0.72 19.45 -7.48
N LEU A 2 0.59 19.14 -7.51
CA LEU A 2 1.11 17.93 -6.85
C LEU A 2 1.32 18.19 -5.35
N LYS A 3 0.95 17.22 -4.50
CA LYS A 3 1.09 17.31 -3.05
C LYS A 3 1.41 15.94 -2.43
N VAL A 4 1.92 15.93 -1.21
CA VAL A 4 2.19 14.71 -0.45
C VAL A 4 0.86 14.05 -0.03
N PRO A 5 0.69 12.72 -0.17
CA PRO A 5 -0.52 12.03 0.26
C PRO A 5 -0.67 12.07 1.80
N GLU A 6 -1.82 12.54 2.28
CA GLU A 6 -2.09 12.70 3.72
C GLU A 6 -2.21 11.35 4.46
N HIS A 7 -2.70 10.33 3.77
CA HIS A 7 -3.09 9.05 4.37
C HIS A 7 -2.12 7.91 4.04
N GLN A 8 -0.85 8.19 3.76
CA GLN A 8 0.13 7.13 3.53
C GLN A 8 0.52 6.41 4.83
N VAL A 9 0.30 5.09 4.91
CA VAL A 9 0.59 4.27 6.11
C VAL A 9 1.76 3.30 5.95
N ALA A 10 2.27 3.13 4.72
CA ALA A 10 3.40 2.26 4.42
C ALA A 10 4.25 2.78 3.26
N GLY A 11 5.41 2.15 3.05
CA GLY A 11 6.40 2.61 2.07
C GLY A 11 7.17 3.84 2.54
N HIS A 12 7.91 4.46 1.61
CA HIS A 12 8.62 5.71 1.87
C HIS A 12 7.63 6.88 1.79
N LYS A 13 7.41 7.57 2.91
CA LYS A 13 6.62 8.81 2.93
C LYS A 13 7.47 9.93 2.34
N ALA A 14 6.88 10.77 1.49
CA ALA A 14 7.51 11.97 0.96
C ALA A 14 7.72 13.01 2.07
N LYS A 15 8.77 12.81 2.88
CA LYS A 15 9.07 13.60 4.07
C LYS A 15 10.57 13.53 4.35
N ASP A 16 11.12 14.58 4.95
CA ASP A 16 12.50 14.61 5.48
C ASP A 16 13.56 14.26 4.40
N GLY A 17 13.35 14.74 3.17
CA GLY A 17 14.25 14.48 2.03
C GLY A 17 14.18 13.05 1.47
N VAL A 18 13.15 12.28 1.83
CA VAL A 18 12.94 10.93 1.31
C VAL A 18 12.01 10.95 0.10
N LEU A 19 12.43 10.31 -0.99
CA LEU A 19 11.61 10.11 -2.18
C LEU A 19 10.36 9.27 -1.83
N GLY A 20 9.19 9.85 -2.07
CA GLY A 20 7.91 9.24 -1.81
C GLY A 20 6.87 9.63 -2.87
N PRO A 21 5.65 9.09 -2.75
CA PRO A 21 4.60 9.36 -3.71
C PRO A 21 4.05 10.78 -3.59
N LEU A 22 3.37 11.21 -4.65
CA LEU A 22 2.61 12.45 -4.75
C LEU A 22 1.18 12.15 -5.21
N VAL A 23 0.25 13.07 -4.98
CA VAL A 23 -1.11 13.03 -5.53
C VAL A 23 -1.47 14.37 -6.17
N ASP A 24 -2.43 14.37 -7.10
CA ASP A 24 -3.04 15.60 -7.60
C ASP A 24 -4.53 15.70 -7.27
N ASP A 25 -5.12 16.85 -7.58
CA ASP A 25 -6.53 17.15 -7.30
C ASP A 25 -7.49 16.48 -8.31
N THR A 26 -6.96 15.77 -9.32
CA THR A 26 -7.74 15.05 -10.33
C THR A 26 -7.94 13.57 -9.97
N GLY A 27 -7.35 13.10 -8.87
CA GLY A 27 -7.42 11.71 -8.42
C GLY A 27 -6.33 10.82 -9.00
N ARG A 28 -5.14 11.38 -9.26
CA ARG A 28 -3.95 10.60 -9.63
C ARG A 28 -2.99 10.46 -8.46
N PHE A 29 -2.43 9.25 -8.34
CA PHE A 29 -1.35 8.88 -7.45
C PHE A 29 -0.07 8.67 -8.27
N TYR A 30 0.94 9.47 -8.01
CA TYR A 30 2.25 9.45 -8.67
C TYR A 30 3.21 8.66 -7.78
N LYS A 31 3.50 7.43 -8.17
CA LYS A 31 4.42 6.56 -7.44
C LYS A 31 5.81 6.63 -8.07
N PRO A 32 6.86 7.10 -7.36
CA PRO A 32 8.20 7.19 -7.93
C PRO A 32 8.71 5.80 -8.32
N LEU A 33 9.28 5.69 -9.51
CA LEU A 33 9.98 4.46 -9.91
C LEU A 33 11.19 4.27 -9.00
N GLN A 34 11.27 3.09 -8.38
CA GLN A 34 12.34 2.74 -7.46
C GLN A 34 13.52 2.12 -8.21
N ASN A 35 14.72 2.27 -7.65
CA ASN A 35 15.97 1.68 -8.17
C ASN A 35 15.97 0.15 -8.06
N GLU A 36 17.07 -0.48 -8.51
CA GLU A 36 17.32 -1.94 -8.42
C GLU A 36 16.22 -2.78 -9.09
N ASP A 37 15.80 -2.37 -10.29
CA ASP A 37 14.73 -2.98 -11.09
C ASP A 37 13.34 -3.01 -10.44
N ARG A 38 13.18 -2.52 -9.21
CA ARG A 38 11.89 -2.54 -8.52
C ARG A 38 10.85 -1.71 -9.26
N GLY A 39 11.25 -0.51 -9.72
CA GLY A 39 10.41 0.35 -10.54
C GLY A 39 10.10 -0.26 -11.92
N SER A 40 11.10 -0.83 -12.60
CA SER A 40 10.91 -1.41 -13.93
C SER A 40 10.02 -2.66 -13.90
N ARG A 41 10.16 -3.51 -12.87
CA ARG A 41 9.28 -4.67 -12.63
C ARG A 41 7.84 -4.24 -12.37
N GLU A 42 7.62 -3.19 -11.57
CA GLU A 42 6.28 -2.68 -11.31
C GLU A 42 5.65 -2.06 -12.56
N LEU A 43 6.41 -1.31 -13.37
CA LEU A 43 5.96 -0.80 -14.66
C LEU A 43 5.57 -1.92 -15.63
N SER A 44 6.39 -2.97 -15.72
CA SER A 44 6.12 -4.14 -16.55
C SER A 44 4.84 -4.87 -16.11
N PHE A 45 4.66 -5.04 -14.79
CA PHE A 45 3.44 -5.59 -14.22
C PHE A 45 2.20 -4.81 -14.67
N TYR A 46 2.14 -3.49 -14.41
CA TYR A 46 0.97 -2.68 -14.79
C TYR A 46 0.74 -2.62 -16.31
N SER A 47 1.82 -2.56 -17.10
CA SER A 47 1.74 -2.54 -18.57
C SER A 47 1.18 -3.84 -19.15
N SER A 48 1.35 -4.97 -18.44
CA SER A 48 0.87 -6.28 -18.87
C SER A 48 -0.51 -6.66 -18.31
N LEU A 49 -1.06 -5.94 -17.33
CA LEU A 49 -2.33 -6.30 -16.70
C LEU A 49 -3.48 -6.46 -17.71
N SER A 50 -3.61 -5.53 -18.65
CA SER A 50 -4.69 -5.54 -19.65
C SER A 50 -4.56 -6.63 -20.70
N SER A 51 -3.36 -7.20 -20.89
CA SER A 51 -3.13 -8.29 -21.84
C SER A 51 -3.41 -9.68 -21.26
N HIS A 52 -3.70 -9.79 -19.97
CA HIS A 52 -4.00 -11.05 -19.30
C HIS A 52 -5.49 -11.16 -18.96
N PRO A 53 -6.31 -11.82 -19.79
CA PRO A 53 -7.77 -11.84 -19.65
C PRO A 53 -8.26 -12.53 -18.36
N SER A 54 -7.42 -13.34 -17.71
CA SER A 54 -7.72 -14.00 -16.43
C SER A 54 -7.52 -13.09 -15.21
N ILE A 55 -6.88 -11.93 -15.37
CA ILE A 55 -6.61 -11.03 -14.25
C ILE A 55 -7.81 -10.08 -14.05
N PRO A 56 -8.45 -10.10 -12.87
CA PRO A 56 -9.55 -9.18 -12.58
C PRO A 56 -9.02 -7.76 -12.32
N LEU A 57 -8.97 -6.95 -13.39
CA LEU A 57 -8.54 -5.55 -13.36
C LEU A 57 -9.18 -4.67 -12.26
N PRO A 58 -10.46 -4.84 -11.87
CA PRO A 58 -11.07 -4.01 -10.83
C PRO A 58 -10.47 -4.14 -9.42
N PHE A 59 -9.54 -5.07 -9.18
CA PHE A 59 -8.80 -5.17 -7.91
C PHE A 59 -7.48 -4.41 -7.92
N PHE A 60 -7.12 -3.77 -9.02
CA PHE A 60 -5.91 -2.96 -9.16
C PHE A 60 -6.27 -1.48 -9.37
N PRO A 61 -5.48 -0.53 -8.87
CA PRO A 61 -5.63 0.87 -9.25
C PRO A 61 -5.53 1.03 -10.77
N ALA A 62 -6.38 1.86 -11.36
CA ALA A 62 -6.29 2.13 -12.80
C ALA A 62 -4.90 2.69 -13.16
N PHE A 63 -4.28 2.13 -14.21
CA PHE A 63 -2.96 2.54 -14.70
C PHE A 63 -3.09 3.58 -15.82
N HIS A 64 -2.38 4.68 -15.70
CA HIS A 64 -2.43 5.82 -16.63
C HIS A 64 -1.09 6.11 -17.30
N GLY A 65 -0.18 5.13 -17.32
CA GLY A 65 1.16 5.27 -17.89
C GLY A 65 2.18 5.83 -16.90
N THR A 66 3.24 6.41 -17.44
CA THR A 66 4.32 7.04 -16.67
C THR A 66 4.40 8.53 -16.96
N LYS A 67 4.93 9.30 -16.01
CA LYS A 67 5.21 10.72 -16.17
C LYS A 67 6.46 11.11 -15.42
N VAL A 68 7.25 12.02 -15.99
CA VAL A 68 8.35 12.69 -15.28
C VAL A 68 7.78 13.91 -14.56
N VAL A 69 8.00 13.99 -13.24
CA VAL A 69 7.58 15.11 -12.39
C VAL A 69 8.70 15.44 -11.40
N GLU A 70 8.67 16.62 -10.80
CA GLU A 70 9.61 16.97 -9.73
C GLU A 70 9.50 15.99 -8.56
N ALA A 71 10.64 15.43 -8.16
CA ALA A 71 10.74 14.47 -7.08
C ALA A 71 10.44 15.11 -5.73
N SER A 72 9.77 14.35 -4.86
CA SER A 72 9.36 14.85 -3.55
C SER A 72 10.51 15.11 -2.57
N ASP A 73 11.70 14.60 -2.87
CA ASP A 73 12.93 14.80 -2.11
C ASP A 73 13.75 16.01 -2.59
N GLY A 74 13.30 16.69 -3.65
CA GLY A 74 14.03 17.82 -4.23
C GLY A 74 15.20 17.43 -5.13
N SER A 75 15.35 16.15 -5.49
CA SER A 75 16.41 15.68 -6.41
C SER A 75 16.21 16.10 -7.88
N GLY A 76 15.08 16.73 -8.20
CA GLY A 76 14.73 17.21 -9.54
C GLY A 76 13.76 16.27 -10.27
N PRO A 77 13.69 16.34 -11.62
CA PRO A 77 12.79 15.51 -12.40
C PRO A 77 13.04 14.00 -12.22
N HIS A 78 12.01 13.26 -11.81
CA HIS A 78 12.06 11.81 -11.58
C HIS A 78 10.86 11.10 -12.23
N PRO A 79 11.04 9.91 -12.82
CA PRO A 79 9.94 9.16 -13.42
C PRO A 79 9.02 8.51 -12.38
N HIS A 80 7.71 8.64 -12.60
CA HIS A 80 6.67 8.10 -11.74
C HIS A 80 5.67 7.23 -12.54
N LEU A 81 5.15 6.17 -11.92
CA LEU A 81 3.92 5.51 -12.35
C LEU A 81 2.74 6.39 -11.98
N VAL A 82 1.80 6.57 -12.91
CA VAL A 82 0.56 7.29 -12.68
C VAL A 82 -0.56 6.28 -12.47
N LEU A 83 -1.07 6.23 -11.24
CA LEU A 83 -2.13 5.32 -10.79
C LEU A 83 -3.37 6.11 -10.36
N GLU A 84 -4.49 5.43 -10.23
CA GLU A 84 -5.67 5.94 -9.52
C GLU A 84 -5.35 6.20 -8.04
N ASP A 85 -5.76 7.37 -7.53
CA ASP A 85 -5.75 7.66 -6.10
C ASP A 85 -6.95 7.00 -5.41
N LEU A 86 -6.72 5.80 -4.87
CA LEU A 86 -7.73 5.03 -4.15
C LEU A 86 -8.22 5.68 -2.85
N LEU A 87 -7.47 6.65 -2.29
CA LEU A 87 -7.81 7.26 -1.01
C LEU A 87 -8.69 8.50 -1.17
N ARG A 88 -9.01 8.90 -2.40
CA ARG A 88 -9.92 10.01 -2.66
C ARG A 88 -11.30 9.71 -2.06
N GLY A 89 -11.67 10.45 -1.02
CA GLY A 89 -12.95 10.31 -0.32
C GLY A 89 -12.96 9.24 0.79
N TYR A 90 -11.81 8.68 1.15
CA TYR A 90 -11.68 7.75 2.27
C TYR A 90 -10.84 8.35 3.39
N ALA A 91 -11.32 8.22 4.63
CA ALA A 91 -10.65 8.73 5.83
C ALA A 91 -9.81 7.68 6.56
N SER A 92 -9.98 6.39 6.23
CA SER A 92 -9.31 5.28 6.90
C SER A 92 -8.65 4.36 5.87
N VAL A 93 -7.43 3.90 6.16
CA VAL A 93 -6.63 3.04 5.28
C VAL A 93 -5.79 2.07 6.10
N MET A 94 -5.67 0.85 5.57
CA MET A 94 -4.80 -0.19 6.09
C MET A 94 -3.97 -0.77 4.94
N ASP A 95 -2.66 -0.89 5.17
CA ASP A 95 -1.76 -1.63 4.29
C ASP A 95 -1.49 -3.00 4.90
N VAL A 96 -1.88 -4.05 4.18
CA VAL A 96 -1.61 -5.44 4.53
C VAL A 96 -0.68 -6.03 3.49
N LYS A 97 0.49 -6.50 3.92
CA LYS A 97 1.39 -7.22 3.03
C LYS A 97 1.06 -8.70 3.08
N ILE A 98 0.77 -9.29 1.93
CA ILE A 98 0.35 -10.68 1.76
C ILE A 98 1.53 -11.56 1.33
N GLY A 99 1.51 -12.82 1.79
CA GLY A 99 2.49 -13.86 1.48
C GLY A 99 3.26 -14.34 2.71
N SER A 100 3.69 -15.61 2.70
CA SER A 100 4.59 -16.18 3.72
C SER A 100 6.08 -15.88 3.46
N ARG A 101 6.38 -15.20 2.34
CA ARG A 101 7.70 -14.70 1.96
C ARG A 101 7.56 -13.33 1.30
N THR A 102 8.52 -12.43 1.54
CA THR A 102 8.52 -11.08 0.93
C THR A 102 9.72 -10.78 0.05
N TRP A 103 10.37 -11.83 -0.43
CA TRP A 103 11.48 -11.83 -1.38
C TRP A 103 11.15 -12.73 -2.58
N HIS A 104 11.85 -12.52 -3.69
CA HIS A 104 11.77 -13.29 -4.93
C HIS A 104 13.11 -13.96 -5.24
N LEU A 105 13.11 -15.08 -5.99
CA LEU A 105 14.31 -15.84 -6.33
C LEU A 105 15.34 -15.05 -7.16
N GLY A 106 14.89 -14.04 -7.89
CA GLY A 106 15.72 -13.12 -8.68
C GLY A 106 16.08 -11.82 -7.96
N ASP A 107 15.94 -11.76 -6.64
CA ASP A 107 16.47 -10.65 -5.84
C ASP A 107 17.93 -10.93 -5.44
N SER A 108 18.69 -9.89 -5.07
CA SER A 108 20.06 -10.07 -4.59
C SER A 108 20.09 -10.82 -3.25
N GLU A 109 21.19 -11.53 -2.98
CA GLU A 109 21.36 -12.28 -1.72
C GLU A 109 21.19 -11.38 -0.48
N ASP A 110 21.75 -10.17 -0.51
CA ASP A 110 21.61 -9.18 0.56
C ASP A 110 20.15 -8.76 0.79
N TYR A 111 19.39 -8.56 -0.30
CA TYR A 111 17.98 -8.21 -0.21
C TYR A 111 17.15 -9.38 0.36
N ILE A 112 17.44 -10.60 -0.10
CA ILE A 112 16.81 -11.82 0.39
C ILE A 112 17.10 -11.98 1.90
N ALA A 113 18.35 -11.84 2.33
CA ALA A 113 18.74 -11.93 3.74
C ALA A 113 18.00 -10.91 4.62
N LYS A 114 17.92 -9.66 4.16
CA LYS A 114 17.15 -8.59 4.83
C LYS A 114 15.66 -8.93 4.94
N CYS A 115 15.05 -9.46 3.87
CA CYS A 115 13.65 -9.85 3.87
C CYS A 115 13.40 -11.06 4.77
N LEU A 116 14.27 -12.07 4.75
CA LEU A 116 14.19 -13.24 5.63
C LEU A 116 14.24 -12.87 7.10
N ALA A 117 15.17 -11.98 7.50
CA ALA A 117 15.24 -11.49 8.88
C ALA A 117 13.90 -10.83 9.29
N LYS A 118 13.36 -9.94 8.45
CA LYS A 118 12.09 -9.27 8.70
C LYS A 118 10.88 -10.22 8.72
N ASP A 119 10.87 -11.21 7.84
CA ASP A 119 9.78 -12.18 7.76
C ASP A 119 9.74 -13.07 9.01
N ARG A 120 10.91 -13.43 9.57
CA ARG A 120 11.05 -14.16 10.85
C ARG A 120 10.57 -13.37 12.06
N GLU A 121 10.75 -12.06 12.06
CA GLU A 121 10.37 -11.17 13.16
C GLU A 121 8.93 -10.64 13.06
N SER A 122 8.18 -11.05 12.04
CA SER A 122 6.84 -10.54 11.76
C SER A 122 5.79 -11.65 11.69
N SER A 123 4.53 -11.26 11.58
CA SER A 123 3.40 -12.18 11.35
C SER A 123 3.45 -12.90 10.00
N THR A 124 4.39 -12.54 9.12
CA THR A 124 4.50 -13.04 7.74
C THR A 124 4.59 -14.56 7.69
N ILE A 125 5.52 -15.16 8.44
CA ILE A 125 5.68 -16.62 8.46
C ILE A 125 4.46 -17.31 9.08
N PRO A 126 4.01 -16.97 10.31
CA PRO A 126 2.94 -17.72 10.96
C PRO A 126 1.54 -17.46 10.36
N LEU A 127 1.28 -16.29 9.78
CA LEU A 127 -0.06 -15.90 9.29
C LEU A 127 -0.15 -15.75 7.77
N ALA A 128 0.95 -15.87 7.03
CA ALA A 128 1.03 -15.56 5.59
C ALA A 128 0.60 -14.12 5.22
N PHE A 129 0.61 -13.20 6.20
CA PHE A 129 0.48 -11.77 5.98
C PHE A 129 1.02 -10.99 7.19
N ARG A 130 1.22 -9.68 7.02
CA ARG A 130 1.44 -8.74 8.13
C ARG A 130 0.75 -7.42 7.88
N ILE A 131 0.25 -6.80 8.95
CA ILE A 131 -0.26 -5.43 8.88
C ILE A 131 0.95 -4.50 8.88
N SER A 132 1.11 -3.73 7.79
CA SER A 132 2.25 -2.84 7.59
C SER A 132 1.98 -1.40 8.01
N GLY A 133 0.71 -1.02 8.14
CA GLY A 133 0.29 0.30 8.60
C GLY A 133 -1.22 0.41 8.67
N VAL A 134 -1.71 1.23 9.59
CA VAL A 134 -3.13 1.56 9.76
C VAL A 134 -3.22 3.03 10.11
N LYS A 135 -4.16 3.74 9.49
CA LYS A 135 -4.54 5.09 9.87
C LYS A 135 -6.03 5.23 9.73
N ASP A 136 -6.65 5.80 10.73
CA ASP A 136 -8.02 6.27 10.70
C ASP A 136 -8.04 7.74 11.10
N ALA A 137 -8.27 8.61 10.11
CA ALA A 137 -8.22 10.06 10.29
C ALA A 137 -9.38 10.57 11.16
N LEU A 138 -10.52 9.88 11.20
CA LEU A 138 -11.68 10.30 11.99
C LEU A 138 -11.45 10.13 13.50
N SER A 139 -10.74 9.08 13.89
CA SER A 139 -10.43 8.78 15.30
C SER A 139 -8.99 9.16 15.70
N ALA A 140 -8.23 9.77 14.80
CA ALA A 140 -6.79 10.01 14.94
C ALA A 140 -5.99 8.76 15.35
N TRP A 141 -6.45 7.57 14.96
CA TRP A 141 -5.82 6.31 15.31
C TRP A 141 -4.79 5.90 14.25
N GLU A 142 -3.50 6.08 14.58
CA GLU A 142 -2.36 5.64 13.77
C GLU A 142 -1.34 4.92 14.66
N PRO A 143 -1.54 3.61 14.96
CA PRO A 143 -0.63 2.88 15.84
C PRO A 143 0.77 2.73 15.22
N PRO A 144 1.85 2.70 16.04
CA PRO A 144 3.21 2.64 15.53
C PRO A 144 3.44 1.40 14.67
N ARG A 145 4.11 1.57 13.52
CA ARG A 145 4.38 0.50 12.55
C ARG A 145 4.99 -0.76 13.17
N LYS A 146 5.90 -0.62 14.15
CA LYS A 146 6.53 -1.76 14.83
C LYS A 146 5.52 -2.61 15.61
N SER A 147 4.49 -2.00 16.20
CA SER A 147 3.43 -2.72 16.94
C SER A 147 2.52 -3.57 16.04
N LEU A 148 2.49 -3.30 14.74
CA LEU A 148 1.63 -3.98 13.77
C LEU A 148 2.31 -5.17 13.07
N GLN A 149 3.64 -5.20 13.04
CA GLN A 149 4.39 -6.14 12.21
C GLN A 149 4.44 -7.55 12.78
N SER A 150 4.41 -7.73 14.10
CA SER A 150 4.64 -9.01 14.79
C SER A 150 3.41 -9.48 15.60
N LEU A 151 2.21 -9.18 15.11
CA LEU A 151 0.96 -9.57 15.74
C LEU A 151 0.75 -11.10 15.73
N SER A 152 0.20 -11.63 16.83
CA SER A 152 -0.42 -12.96 16.83
C SER A 152 -1.72 -12.96 16.02
N ALA A 153 -2.29 -14.13 15.73
CA ALA A 153 -3.61 -14.23 15.08
C ALA A 153 -4.69 -13.43 15.84
N HIS A 154 -4.68 -13.51 17.17
CA HIS A 154 -5.59 -12.73 18.02
C HIS A 154 -5.34 -11.22 17.93
N GLY A 155 -4.07 -10.80 17.93
CA GLY A 155 -3.70 -9.39 17.75
C GLY A 155 -4.11 -8.85 16.37
N ALA A 156 -3.90 -9.61 15.30
CA ALA A 156 -4.32 -9.25 13.96
C ALA A 156 -5.85 -9.12 13.88
N LEU A 157 -6.60 -10.07 14.43
CA LEU A 157 -8.06 -10.01 14.50
C LEU A 157 -8.54 -8.77 15.26
N PHE A 158 -7.91 -8.42 16.38
CA PHE A 158 -8.25 -7.22 17.13
C PHE A 158 -8.07 -5.94 16.30
N ILE A 159 -6.94 -5.81 15.61
CA ILE A 159 -6.67 -4.64 14.74
C ILE A 159 -7.67 -4.56 13.58
N LEU A 160 -7.96 -5.69 12.93
CA LEU A 160 -8.94 -5.77 11.84
C LEU A 160 -10.34 -5.36 12.32
N ARG A 161 -10.79 -5.89 13.46
CA ARG A 161 -12.07 -5.52 14.08
C ARG A 161 -12.13 -4.03 14.40
N LYS A 162 -11.08 -3.48 15.00
CA LYS A 162 -11.03 -2.05 15.31
C LYS A 162 -11.12 -1.20 14.05
N PHE A 163 -10.41 -1.56 12.99
CA PHE A 163 -10.42 -0.83 11.72
C PHE A 163 -11.80 -0.79 11.06
N VAL A 164 -12.55 -1.88 11.06
CA VAL A 164 -13.91 -1.89 10.49
C VAL A 164 -14.93 -1.20 11.38
N SER A 165 -14.77 -1.23 12.70
CA SER A 165 -15.68 -0.59 13.66
C SER A 165 -15.55 0.93 13.70
N SER A 166 -14.40 1.49 13.33
CA SER A 166 -14.17 2.95 13.25
C SER A 166 -15.15 3.70 12.32
N ASN A 167 -15.79 3.00 11.38
CA ASN A 167 -16.68 3.60 10.38
C ASN A 167 -18.19 3.39 10.65
N ALA A 168 -18.56 2.85 11.81
CA ALA A 168 -19.96 2.52 12.12
C ALA A 168 -20.91 3.75 12.19
N HIS A 169 -20.39 4.98 12.19
CA HIS A 169 -21.20 6.21 12.23
C HIS A 169 -21.49 6.83 10.85
N LEU A 170 -20.93 6.31 9.75
CA LEU A 170 -21.21 6.82 8.40
C LEU A 170 -22.23 5.91 7.70
N HIS A 171 -23.46 5.91 8.21
CA HIS A 171 -24.62 5.43 7.45
C HIS A 171 -24.80 6.35 6.22
N HIS A 172 -24.28 5.93 5.06
CA HIS A 172 -24.68 6.29 3.68
C HIS A 172 -23.52 6.21 2.66
N SER A 173 -22.67 5.17 2.69
CA SER A 173 -21.71 4.93 1.60
C SER A 173 -21.83 3.52 1.01
N PRO A 174 -21.96 3.35 -0.33
CA PRO A 174 -22.13 2.05 -0.99
C PRO A 174 -20.99 1.05 -0.78
N CYS A 175 -19.81 1.53 -0.35
CA CYS A 175 -18.60 0.72 -0.21
C CYS A 175 -18.72 -0.38 0.86
N LEU A 176 -19.61 -0.21 1.86
CA LEU A 176 -19.84 -1.20 2.91
C LEU A 176 -20.48 -2.50 2.40
N ARG A 177 -21.05 -2.53 1.19
CA ARG A 177 -21.67 -3.75 0.64
C ARG A 177 -20.68 -4.78 0.09
N ARG A 178 -19.38 -4.45 -0.06
CA ARG A 178 -18.40 -5.35 -0.69
C ARG A 178 -17.55 -6.15 0.29
N VAL A 179 -17.38 -5.70 1.53
CA VAL A 179 -16.53 -6.38 2.53
C VAL A 179 -17.31 -7.40 3.36
N THR A 180 -18.59 -7.17 3.65
CA THR A 180 -19.43 -8.10 4.43
C THR A 180 -19.65 -9.44 3.75
N ARG A 181 -19.52 -9.53 2.42
CA ARG A 181 -19.78 -10.76 1.67
C ARG A 181 -18.59 -11.74 1.61
N ILE A 182 -17.40 -11.33 2.07
CA ILE A 182 -16.18 -12.18 2.05
C ILE A 182 -15.93 -12.84 3.41
N ILE A 183 -16.51 -12.31 4.50
CA ILE A 183 -16.28 -12.82 5.86
C ILE A 183 -17.31 -13.91 6.25
N GLU A 184 -18.39 -14.06 5.47
CA GLU A 184 -19.49 -15.00 5.74
C GLU A 184 -19.54 -16.18 4.74
N SER A 185 -18.50 -16.39 3.94
CA SER A 185 -18.35 -17.56 3.04
C SER A 185 -17.12 -18.37 3.39
#